data_AF-A0A099KTH3-F1
#
_entry.id   AF-A0A099KTH3-F1
#
_cell.length_a   1.000
_cell.length_b   1.000
_cell.length_c   1.000
_cell.angle_alpha   90.00
_cell.angle_beta   90.00
_cell.angle_gamma   90.00
#
_symmetry.space_group_name_H-M   'P 1'
#
loop_
_entity.id
_entity.type
_entity.pdbx_description
1 polymer ?
#
loop_
_entity_poly.entity_id
_entity_poly.type
_entity_poly.pdbx_seq_one_letter_code
_entity_poly.pdbx_strand_id
1 'polypeptide(L)'
;PTPTPTPTPTPTPTPTPTPTETPWIGGQTSVNNGDVVSYGGACFEAKNSPGVWEAPTSVSWFWTEVSCSGVTPTPTPTPTPTPTPTPTPTPTPTPTPTPIETEYVAGTAYVAGEIVSNVGNMYQCDIAGWCSSASAYHYAPGTGSAWSSAWTLIE
;
A
#
# COMPACT_ATOMS: atom_id res chain seq x y z
N PRO A 1 12.03 -45.48 12.08
CA PRO A 1 11.09 -44.94 13.09
C PRO A 1 10.04 -44.09 12.36
N THR A 2 8.81 -44.60 12.30
CA THR A 2 7.69 -43.92 11.60
C THR A 2 7.04 -42.93 12.58
N PRO A 3 6.85 -41.65 12.22
CA PRO A 3 6.19 -40.70 13.12
C PRO A 3 4.71 -41.08 13.27
N THR A 4 4.26 -41.19 14.53
CA THR A 4 2.86 -41.40 14.91
C THR A 4 2.04 -40.15 14.58
N PRO A 5 0.86 -40.27 13.93
CA PRO A 5 0.02 -39.12 13.66
C PRO A 5 -0.57 -38.54 14.97
N THR A 6 -0.44 -37.23 15.13
CA THR A 6 -1.04 -36.45 16.23
C THR A 6 -2.57 -36.48 16.11
N PRO A 7 -3.33 -36.73 17.20
CA PRO A 7 -4.79 -36.74 17.14
C PRO A 7 -5.34 -35.34 16.83
N THR A 8 -6.23 -35.27 15.84
CA THR A 8 -6.99 -34.08 15.47
C THR A 8 -7.91 -33.66 16.63
N PRO A 9 -7.93 -32.39 17.07
CA PRO A 9 -8.81 -31.94 18.13
C PRO A 9 -10.29 -32.05 17.70
N THR A 10 -11.10 -32.64 18.55
CA THR A 10 -12.56 -32.75 18.38
C THR A 10 -13.20 -31.35 18.43
N PRO A 11 -14.11 -30.99 17.49
CA PRO A 11 -14.79 -29.70 17.54
C PRO A 11 -15.65 -29.59 18.80
N THR A 12 -15.45 -28.50 19.54
CA THR A 12 -16.23 -28.15 20.75
C THR A 12 -17.65 -27.74 20.31
N PRO A 13 -18.72 -28.17 21.02
CA PRO A 13 -20.08 -27.78 20.68
C PRO A 13 -20.25 -26.26 20.73
N THR A 14 -20.80 -25.70 19.65
CA THR A 14 -21.11 -24.26 19.50
C THR A 14 -22.12 -23.84 20.56
N PRO A 15 -21.87 -22.80 21.38
CA PRO A 15 -22.85 -22.29 22.34
C PRO A 15 -24.08 -21.75 21.60
N THR A 16 -25.26 -22.11 22.10
CA THR A 16 -26.55 -21.57 21.66
C THR A 16 -26.57 -20.05 21.85
N PRO A 17 -26.97 -19.24 20.84
CA PRO A 17 -26.94 -17.79 20.94
C PRO A 17 -27.89 -17.30 22.03
N THR A 18 -27.33 -16.65 23.05
CA THR A 18 -28.04 -15.78 23.98
C THR A 18 -28.68 -14.62 23.19
N PRO A 19 -29.92 -14.20 23.48
CA PRO A 19 -30.55 -13.10 22.75
C PRO A 19 -29.68 -11.84 22.83
N THR A 20 -29.14 -11.45 21.68
CA THR A 20 -28.27 -10.28 21.52
C THR A 20 -29.10 -9.01 21.64
N GLU A 21 -28.87 -8.22 22.69
CA GLU A 21 -29.42 -6.86 22.83
C GLU A 21 -28.96 -6.01 21.63
N THR A 22 -29.91 -5.56 20.81
CA THR A 22 -29.61 -4.82 19.58
C THR A 22 -29.70 -3.31 19.85
N PRO A 23 -28.64 -2.52 19.63
CA PRO A 23 -28.70 -1.08 19.81
C PRO A 23 -29.60 -0.41 18.75
N TRP A 24 -30.44 0.53 19.18
CA TRP A 24 -31.26 1.32 18.27
C TRP A 24 -30.42 2.40 17.58
N ILE A 25 -30.45 2.39 16.25
CA ILE A 25 -29.84 3.39 15.38
C ILE A 25 -30.89 3.84 14.37
N GLY A 26 -31.25 5.13 14.43
CA GLY A 26 -32.23 5.72 13.52
C GLY A 26 -31.82 5.55 12.05
N GLY A 27 -32.74 5.03 11.24
CA GLY A 27 -32.54 4.76 9.82
C GLY A 27 -31.86 3.44 9.49
N GLN A 28 -31.42 2.67 10.49
CA GLN A 28 -30.71 1.41 10.30
C GLN A 28 -31.37 0.24 11.03
N THR A 29 -31.80 0.45 12.27
CA THR A 29 -32.40 -0.61 13.08
C THR A 29 -33.86 -0.82 12.66
N SER A 30 -34.16 -1.98 12.10
CA SER A 30 -35.53 -2.43 11.79
C SER A 30 -35.95 -3.47 12.83
N VAL A 31 -37.14 -3.32 13.39
CA VAL A 31 -37.65 -4.16 14.48
C VAL A 31 -39.08 -4.62 14.18
N ASN A 32 -39.43 -5.80 14.65
CA ASN A 32 -40.78 -6.34 14.66
C ASN A 32 -41.40 -6.15 16.04
N ASN A 33 -42.73 -6.25 16.13
CA ASN A 33 -43.43 -6.23 17.41
C ASN A 33 -42.90 -7.33 18.34
N GLY A 34 -42.50 -6.98 19.57
CA GLY A 34 -41.86 -7.86 20.55
C GLY A 34 -40.33 -7.84 20.57
N ASP A 35 -39.68 -7.22 19.58
CA ASP A 35 -38.22 -7.06 19.59
C ASP A 35 -37.81 -6.01 20.63
N VAL A 36 -36.72 -6.26 21.36
CA VAL A 36 -36.19 -5.34 22.37
C VAL A 36 -34.91 -4.68 21.87
N VAL A 37 -34.86 -3.35 21.93
CA VAL A 37 -33.68 -2.55 21.57
C VAL A 37 -33.23 -1.67 22.71
N SER A 38 -31.94 -1.35 22.74
CA SER A 38 -31.35 -0.41 23.70
C SER A 38 -31.25 0.99 23.09
N TYR A 39 -31.80 2.02 23.76
CA TYR A 39 -31.69 3.41 23.34
C TYR A 39 -31.56 4.34 24.55
N GLY A 40 -30.56 5.23 24.56
CA GLY A 40 -30.40 6.21 25.66
C GLY A 40 -30.15 5.60 27.05
N GLY A 41 -29.67 4.36 27.13
CA GLY A 41 -29.43 3.65 28.39
C GLY A 41 -30.65 2.92 28.97
N ALA A 42 -31.78 2.91 28.25
CA ALA A 42 -32.97 2.12 28.58
C ALA A 42 -33.28 1.11 27.47
N CYS A 43 -34.09 0.11 27.79
CA CYS A 43 -34.53 -0.91 26.84
C CYS A 43 -36.00 -0.70 26.48
N PHE A 44 -36.33 -0.93 25.21
CA PHE A 44 -37.68 -0.73 24.71
C PHE A 44 -38.12 -1.92 23.87
N GLU A 45 -39.28 -2.47 24.20
CA GLU A 45 -39.97 -3.45 23.37
C GLU A 45 -40.77 -2.73 22.28
N ALA A 46 -40.54 -3.12 21.04
CA ALA A 46 -41.22 -2.59 19.87
C ALA A 46 -42.68 -3.04 19.84
N LYS A 47 -43.58 -2.11 19.52
CA LYS A 47 -45.03 -2.32 19.40
C LYS A 47 -45.53 -1.73 18.10
N ASN A 48 -46.58 -2.33 17.54
CA ASN A 48 -47.27 -1.79 16.37
C ASN A 48 -46.35 -1.52 15.15
N SER A 49 -45.28 -2.33 15.01
CA SER A 49 -44.30 -2.29 13.90
C SER A 49 -43.72 -0.88 13.65
N PRO A 50 -42.83 -0.38 14.53
CA PRO A 50 -42.20 0.92 14.35
C PRO A 50 -41.39 0.98 13.05
N GLY A 51 -41.41 2.13 12.38
CA GLY A 51 -40.50 2.39 11.27
C GLY A 51 -39.07 2.62 11.78
N VAL A 52 -38.07 2.48 10.89
CA VAL A 52 -36.65 2.66 11.23
C VAL A 52 -36.29 4.06 11.77
N TRP A 53 -37.19 5.04 11.64
CA TRP A 53 -37.01 6.42 12.13
C TRP A 53 -37.84 6.73 13.39
N GLU A 54 -38.67 5.78 13.85
CA GLU A 54 -39.47 5.91 15.07
C GLU A 54 -38.61 5.59 16.29
N ALA A 55 -37.87 6.57 16.80
CA ALA A 55 -36.98 6.35 17.94
C ALA A 55 -37.73 5.88 19.21
N PRO A 56 -37.16 4.94 20.00
CA PRO A 56 -37.76 4.49 21.24
C PRO A 56 -37.93 5.61 22.26
N THR A 57 -39.13 5.68 22.84
CA THR A 57 -39.45 6.59 23.94
C THR A 57 -40.37 5.88 24.93
N SER A 58 -40.35 6.30 26.20
CA SER A 58 -41.09 5.65 27.28
C SER A 58 -42.61 5.83 27.21
N VAL A 59 -43.10 6.70 26.33
CA VAL A 59 -44.51 7.10 26.23
C VAL A 59 -45.01 7.15 24.78
N SER A 60 -44.55 6.22 23.92
CA SER A 60 -45.02 6.12 22.53
C SER A 60 -45.95 4.93 22.29
N TRP A 61 -46.84 5.04 21.31
CA TRP A 61 -47.65 3.93 20.82
C TRP A 61 -46.79 2.78 20.25
N PHE A 62 -45.60 3.11 19.76
CA PHE A 62 -44.68 2.16 19.13
C PHE A 62 -43.71 1.49 20.09
N TRP A 63 -43.63 1.93 21.35
CA TRP A 63 -42.57 1.50 22.26
C TRP A 63 -43.08 1.34 23.68
N THR A 64 -42.59 0.32 24.37
CA THR A 64 -42.79 0.18 25.82
C THR A 64 -41.44 0.02 26.47
N GLU A 65 -41.12 0.89 27.42
CA GLU A 65 -39.90 0.75 28.22
C GLU A 65 -39.98 -0.54 29.03
N VAL A 66 -38.95 -1.37 28.90
CA VAL A 66 -38.82 -2.65 29.60
C VAL A 66 -37.50 -2.66 30.36
N SER A 67 -37.43 -3.47 31.41
CA SER A 67 -36.16 -3.72 32.08
C SER A 67 -35.23 -4.45 31.12
N CYS A 68 -34.04 -3.90 30.89
CA CYS A 68 -32.98 -4.61 30.18
C CYS A 68 -32.73 -5.93 30.91
N SER A 69 -33.17 -7.04 30.32
CA SER A 69 -32.99 -8.36 30.93
C SER A 69 -31.50 -8.66 30.87
N GLY A 70 -30.85 -8.53 32.04
CA GLY A 70 -29.40 -8.48 32.22
C GLY A 70 -28.60 -9.34 31.26
N VAL A 71 -28.17 -8.73 30.15
CA VAL A 71 -27.09 -9.29 29.36
C VAL A 71 -25.82 -9.07 30.17
N THR A 72 -25.20 -10.18 30.56
CA THR A 72 -23.79 -10.10 30.96
C THR A 72 -23.06 -9.72 29.67
N PRO A 73 -22.29 -8.61 29.62
CA PRO A 73 -21.63 -8.22 28.39
C PRO A 73 -20.77 -9.38 27.92
N THR A 74 -21.13 -9.97 26.78
CA THR A 74 -20.26 -10.93 26.10
C THR A 74 -18.93 -10.21 25.87
N PRO A 75 -17.80 -10.75 26.36
CA PRO A 75 -16.51 -10.08 26.20
C PRO A 75 -16.32 -9.77 24.72
N THR A 76 -16.09 -8.49 24.42
CA THR A 76 -15.81 -8.04 23.06
C THR A 76 -14.65 -8.89 22.51
N PRO A 77 -14.79 -9.51 21.32
CA PRO A 77 -13.69 -10.27 20.76
C PRO A 77 -12.49 -9.33 20.65
N THR A 78 -11.40 -9.69 21.33
CA THR A 78 -10.12 -8.99 21.21
C THR A 78 -9.77 -8.91 19.73
N PRO A 79 -9.48 -7.72 19.18
CA PRO A 79 -9.15 -7.60 17.77
C PRO A 79 -7.98 -8.54 17.45
N THR A 80 -8.21 -9.49 16.56
CA THR A 80 -7.15 -10.32 16.02
C THR A 80 -6.13 -9.39 15.37
N PRO A 81 -4.83 -9.47 15.71
CA PRO A 81 -3.83 -8.59 15.12
C PRO A 81 -3.90 -8.75 13.60
N THR A 82 -4.15 -7.63 12.91
CA THR A 82 -4.10 -7.59 11.46
C THR A 82 -2.68 -7.97 11.03
N PRO A 83 -2.50 -8.92 10.09
CA PRO A 83 -1.17 -9.26 9.60
C PRO A 83 -0.53 -7.98 9.06
N THR A 84 0.62 -7.61 9.62
CA THR A 84 1.43 -6.50 9.12
C THR A 84 1.80 -6.81 7.67
N PRO A 85 1.60 -5.87 6.73
CA PRO A 85 2.00 -6.11 5.35
C PRO A 85 3.50 -6.41 5.30
N THR A 86 3.84 -7.55 4.72
CA THR A 86 5.24 -7.90 4.41
C THR A 86 5.81 -6.82 3.48
N PRO A 87 6.98 -6.24 3.77
CA PRO A 87 7.58 -5.26 2.89
C PRO A 87 7.79 -5.88 1.50
N THR A 88 7.23 -5.25 0.49
CA THR A 88 7.48 -5.59 -0.91
C THR A 88 8.98 -5.42 -1.18
N PRO A 89 9.67 -6.40 -1.78
CA PRO A 89 11.08 -6.26 -2.12
C PRO A 89 11.25 -5.03 -3.02
N THR A 90 12.08 -4.10 -2.59
CA THR A 90 12.51 -2.96 -3.40
C THR A 90 13.20 -3.50 -4.64
N PRO A 91 12.87 -3.03 -5.86
CA PRO A 91 13.56 -3.48 -7.06
C PRO A 91 15.05 -3.18 -6.91
N THR A 92 15.88 -4.21 -7.02
CA THR A 92 17.33 -4.06 -7.12
C THR A 92 17.64 -3.19 -8.34
N PRO A 93 18.46 -2.13 -8.21
CA PRO A 93 18.83 -1.32 -9.36
C PRO A 93 19.45 -2.23 -10.42
N THR A 94 18.89 -2.18 -11.63
CA THR A 94 19.49 -2.84 -12.79
C THR A 94 20.86 -2.22 -13.01
N PRO A 95 21.94 -3.01 -13.19
CA PRO A 95 23.24 -2.44 -13.49
C PRO A 95 23.12 -1.59 -14.76
N THR A 96 23.49 -0.31 -14.64
CA THR A 96 23.67 0.56 -15.81
C THR A 96 24.70 -0.12 -16.72
N PRO A 97 24.42 -0.26 -18.03
CA PRO A 97 25.40 -0.82 -18.94
C PRO A 97 26.68 0.00 -18.85
N THR A 98 27.80 -0.67 -18.56
CA THR A 98 29.13 -0.06 -18.67
C THR A 98 29.27 0.46 -20.11
N PRO A 99 29.51 1.77 -20.33
CA PRO A 99 29.73 2.27 -21.67
C PRO A 99 30.90 1.50 -22.29
N ILE A 100 30.69 0.98 -23.50
CA ILE A 100 31.73 0.27 -24.24
C ILE A 100 32.83 1.29 -24.53
N GLU A 101 34.01 1.08 -23.96
CA GLU A 101 35.21 1.90 -24.10
C GLU A 101 35.65 1.92 -25.57
N THR A 102 35.18 2.90 -26.32
CA THR A 102 35.60 3.11 -27.71
C THR A 102 36.73 4.13 -27.70
N GLU A 103 37.91 3.75 -28.17
CA GLU A 103 39.05 4.66 -28.24
C GLU A 103 38.76 5.82 -29.22
N TYR A 104 39.13 7.04 -28.84
CA TYR A 104 39.00 8.21 -29.69
C TYR A 104 39.91 8.11 -30.92
N VAL A 105 39.36 8.41 -32.10
CA VAL A 105 40.04 8.48 -33.39
C VAL A 105 39.60 9.76 -34.10
N ALA A 106 40.56 10.64 -34.41
CA ALA A 106 40.27 11.91 -35.08
C ALA A 106 39.61 11.70 -36.45
N GLY A 107 38.56 12.49 -36.74
CA GLY A 107 37.80 12.40 -37.98
C GLY A 107 36.72 11.32 -38.01
N THR A 108 36.59 10.52 -36.95
CA THR A 108 35.42 9.64 -36.77
C THR A 108 34.17 10.48 -36.51
N ALA A 109 33.02 10.04 -37.03
CA ALA A 109 31.75 10.69 -36.76
C ALA A 109 31.23 10.23 -35.39
N TYR A 110 31.22 11.15 -34.43
CA TYR A 110 30.69 10.98 -33.09
C TYR A 110 29.35 11.69 -32.92
N VAL A 111 28.44 11.11 -32.14
CA VAL A 111 27.15 11.75 -31.78
C VAL A 111 27.20 12.36 -30.39
N ALA A 112 26.36 13.37 -30.13
CA ALA A 112 26.25 13.96 -28.79
C ALA A 112 25.77 12.90 -27.78
N GLY A 113 26.45 12.81 -26.64
CA GLY A 113 26.28 11.80 -25.60
C GLY A 113 27.15 10.55 -25.77
N GLU A 114 27.84 10.39 -26.90
CA GLU A 114 28.77 9.27 -27.10
C GLU A 114 29.98 9.41 -26.17
N ILE A 115 30.40 8.29 -25.56
CA ILE A 115 31.52 8.25 -24.63
C ILE A 115 32.70 7.55 -25.30
N VAL A 116 33.86 8.20 -25.29
CA VAL A 116 35.12 7.68 -25.82
C VAL A 116 36.22 7.74 -24.78
N SER A 117 37.23 6.87 -24.90
CA SER A 117 38.46 6.98 -24.11
C SER A 117 39.55 7.71 -24.88
N ASN A 118 40.29 8.58 -24.20
CA ASN A 118 41.53 9.15 -24.72
C ASN A 118 42.50 9.45 -23.57
N VAL A 119 43.79 9.18 -23.78
CA VAL A 119 44.85 9.43 -22.78
C VAL A 119 44.54 8.94 -21.36
N GLY A 120 43.81 7.83 -21.23
CA GLY A 120 43.48 7.19 -19.95
C GLY A 120 42.25 7.73 -19.23
N ASN A 121 41.53 8.70 -19.80
CA ASN A 121 40.28 9.21 -19.25
C ASN A 121 39.11 8.99 -20.21
N MET A 122 37.89 9.07 -19.69
CA MET A 122 36.66 9.02 -20.50
C MET A 122 36.08 10.41 -20.75
N TYR A 123 35.61 10.60 -21.97
CA TYR A 123 35.04 11.87 -22.41
C TYR A 123 33.71 11.64 -23.11
N GLN A 124 32.71 12.42 -22.73
CA GLN A 124 31.42 12.45 -23.38
C GLN A 124 31.40 13.57 -24.44
N CYS A 125 30.94 13.25 -25.65
CA CYS A 125 30.75 14.23 -26.71
C CYS A 125 29.58 15.16 -26.38
N ASP A 126 29.81 16.47 -26.36
CA ASP A 126 28.76 17.47 -26.12
C ASP A 126 28.18 18.00 -27.44
N ILE A 127 29.05 18.25 -28.42
CA ILE A 127 28.70 18.85 -29.71
C ILE A 127 29.25 17.98 -30.83
N ALA A 128 28.39 17.13 -31.41
CA ALA A 128 28.73 16.13 -32.43
C ALA A 128 29.65 16.65 -33.55
N GLY A 129 29.39 17.85 -34.06
CA GLY A 129 30.20 18.45 -35.14
C GLY A 129 31.63 18.79 -34.73
N TRP A 130 31.88 19.13 -33.46
CA TRP A 130 33.23 19.41 -32.96
C TRP A 130 33.94 18.13 -32.52
N CYS A 131 33.21 17.19 -31.89
CA CYS A 131 33.72 15.86 -31.56
C CYS A 131 34.22 15.13 -32.81
N SER A 132 33.47 15.25 -33.91
CA SER A 132 33.77 14.62 -35.20
C SER A 132 34.85 15.34 -36.02
N SER A 133 35.56 16.30 -35.45
CA SER A 133 36.60 17.02 -36.17
C SER A 133 37.77 16.12 -36.51
N ALA A 134 38.29 16.24 -37.74
CA ALA A 134 39.55 15.64 -38.13
C ALA A 134 40.77 16.31 -37.48
N SER A 135 40.60 17.49 -36.86
CA SER A 135 41.70 18.19 -36.19
C SER A 135 41.82 17.76 -34.73
N ALA A 136 42.68 16.76 -34.49
CA ALA A 136 43.05 16.35 -33.13
C ALA A 136 43.64 17.52 -32.33
N TYR A 137 44.42 18.39 -32.99
CA TYR A 137 45.04 19.56 -32.34
C TYR A 137 44.02 20.53 -31.70
N HIS A 138 42.81 20.62 -32.25
CA HIS A 138 41.78 21.50 -31.70
C HIS A 138 40.81 20.75 -30.78
N TYR A 139 40.30 19.59 -31.21
CA TYR A 139 39.16 18.96 -30.55
C TYR A 139 39.41 17.53 -30.08
N ALA A 140 40.66 17.03 -30.04
CA ALA A 140 40.91 15.75 -29.39
C ALA A 140 40.61 15.85 -27.89
N PRO A 141 39.78 14.96 -27.31
CA PRO A 141 39.38 15.02 -25.91
C PRO A 141 40.59 14.96 -24.98
N GLY A 142 40.73 15.91 -24.05
CA GLY A 142 41.83 15.95 -23.08
C GLY A 142 43.17 16.49 -23.58
N THR A 143 43.40 16.61 -24.89
CA THR A 143 44.69 17.04 -25.45
C THR A 143 44.60 18.20 -26.45
N GLY A 144 43.44 18.41 -27.08
CA GLY A 144 43.23 19.48 -28.04
C GLY A 144 43.15 20.86 -27.41
N SER A 145 43.64 21.89 -28.09
CA SER A 145 43.63 23.28 -27.60
C SER A 145 42.26 23.83 -27.20
N ALA A 146 41.17 23.27 -27.73
CA ALA A 146 39.79 23.64 -27.45
C ALA A 146 38.92 22.40 -27.12
N TRP A 147 39.52 21.35 -26.57
CA TRP A 147 38.84 20.07 -26.35
C TRP A 147 37.60 20.20 -25.46
N SER A 148 37.66 21.05 -24.43
CA SER A 148 36.57 21.26 -23.46
C SER A 148 35.36 22.00 -24.05
N SER A 149 35.47 22.50 -25.29
CA SER A 149 34.32 23.02 -26.02
C SER A 149 33.52 21.90 -26.68
N ALA A 150 34.17 20.77 -27.01
CA ALA A 150 33.56 19.64 -27.71
C ALA A 150 33.23 18.47 -26.79
N TRP A 151 33.97 18.30 -25.70
CA TRP A 151 33.91 17.14 -24.82
C TRP A 151 33.88 17.51 -23.35
N THR A 152 33.17 16.69 -22.56
CA THR A 152 33.16 16.73 -21.10
C THR A 152 33.94 15.54 -20.55
N LEU A 153 34.91 15.80 -19.67
CA LEU A 153 35.59 14.75 -18.88
C LEU A 153 34.60 14.18 -17.87
N ILE A 154 34.41 12.87 -17.85
CA ILE A 154 33.43 12.20 -16.97
C ILE A 154 34.10 11.34 -15.90
N GLU A 155 35.20 10.65 -16.20
CA GLU A 155 35.94 9.81 -15.26
C GLU A 155 37.44 9.80 -15.63
#